data_AF-A0A8H7Y871-F1
#
_entry.id   AF-A0A8H7Y871-F1
#
_cell.length_a   1.000
_cell.length_b   1.000
_cell.length_c   1.000
_cell.angle_alpha   90.00
_cell.angle_beta   90.00
_cell.angle_gamma   90.00
#
_symmetry.space_group_name_H-M   'P 1'
#
loop_
_entity.id
_entity.type
_entity.pdbx_description
1 polymer ?
#
loop_
_entity_poly.entity_id
_entity_poly.type
_entity_poly.pdbx_seq_one_letter_code
_entity_poly.pdbx_strand_id
1 'polypeptide(L)'
;MSKDLVEKFNALPRNPRSPSGWAPNEWHFDVRYVQLEPNPAHVVFFFQPQSHLIYTLRLPIDLASDEVNLKFFPETAKEAAPTVVKGILRAFVDNMGRNDRRMYPEPPSALAPWKLMTDDKALATAVGHELKRVGVKSEALWDISISSETVVDGAMQTFGLFFRNLVNVCVLDDTMAAIVQTPGPIVWEGCRVPKAVSEKRNDLDDEENSDFRVMLEYTTLWATVLPSDGTEYEAKRYQENREREFTRIETLLKEKPERIINAAADRGDADAALDYGMRLTVGLGCKRNRKRARDYLVKAAHSESASKTIKAMAHGVLIEWYLHSDRITPRYAFAASHHCNEAAQLCAEVSGSDVCASPAVLWFMKKTFKTLAEDVPEFYIWFIEAVDALEARDRQYEENQAKIARKRALNASRYRCAAPGCEIEADKGSKLSRCSGPCDIDKKPYYCTQECQREDWRNHKPFCRPGAESSVIDDGTKYDLAETSPARKTVDGALMIPITFRESGKTLMVCSTTMDAKMLKEMKRYNEMDIGQA
;
A
#
# COMPACT_ATOMS: atom_id res chain seq x y z
N MET A 1 -0.35 -31.79 -10.86
CA MET A 1 0.06 -31.97 -12.27
C MET A 1 -0.53 -33.27 -12.79
N SER A 2 -1.14 -33.28 -13.97
CA SER A 2 -1.76 -34.50 -14.51
C SER A 2 -0.69 -35.48 -15.00
N LYS A 3 -0.88 -36.78 -14.73
CA LYS A 3 -0.01 -37.83 -15.27
C LYS A 3 0.01 -37.81 -16.80
N ASP A 4 -1.15 -37.54 -17.41
CA ASP A 4 -1.33 -37.40 -18.86
C ASP A 4 -0.39 -36.36 -19.49
N LEU A 5 -0.21 -35.18 -18.87
CA LEU A 5 0.69 -34.16 -19.42
C LEU A 5 2.16 -34.62 -19.42
N VAL A 6 2.58 -35.30 -18.36
CA VAL A 6 3.94 -35.85 -18.23
C VAL A 6 4.15 -36.98 -19.23
N GLU A 7 3.17 -37.85 -19.42
CA GLU A 7 3.21 -38.94 -20.41
C GLU A 7 3.33 -38.40 -21.83
N LYS A 8 2.51 -37.40 -22.19
CA LYS A 8 2.59 -36.72 -23.50
C LYS A 8 3.95 -36.06 -23.71
N PHE A 9 4.47 -35.35 -22.72
CA PHE A 9 5.79 -34.73 -22.82
C PHE A 9 6.90 -35.77 -23.01
N ASN A 10 6.86 -36.86 -22.23
CA ASN A 10 7.83 -37.95 -22.33
C ASN A 10 7.75 -38.73 -23.65
N ALA A 11 6.63 -38.63 -24.38
CA ALA A 11 6.43 -39.24 -25.69
C ALA A 11 6.95 -38.38 -26.84
N LEU A 12 7.28 -37.09 -26.59
CA LEU A 12 7.82 -36.21 -27.61
C LEU A 12 9.22 -36.69 -28.06
N PRO A 13 9.53 -36.67 -29.37
CA PRO A 13 10.89 -36.90 -29.84
C PRO A 13 11.84 -35.84 -29.26
N ARG A 14 13.06 -36.27 -28.94
CA ARG A 14 14.08 -35.40 -28.35
C ARG A 14 15.34 -35.40 -29.22
N ASN A 15 15.40 -34.45 -30.14
CA ASN A 15 16.52 -34.27 -31.07
C ASN A 15 17.43 -33.12 -30.60
N PRO A 16 18.75 -33.19 -30.84
CA PRO A 16 19.69 -32.13 -30.45
C PRO A 16 19.54 -30.85 -31.28
N ARG A 17 18.86 -30.92 -32.43
CA ARG A 17 18.56 -29.78 -33.30
C ARG A 17 17.06 -29.54 -33.37
N SER A 18 16.67 -28.29 -33.64
CA SER A 18 15.29 -27.88 -33.88
C SER A 18 14.69 -28.63 -35.09
N PRO A 19 13.36 -28.61 -35.29
CA PRO A 19 12.73 -29.28 -36.44
C PRO A 19 13.28 -28.82 -37.80
N SER A 20 13.79 -27.58 -37.87
CA SER A 20 14.39 -27.05 -39.10
C SER A 20 15.81 -27.57 -39.36
N GLY A 21 16.45 -28.19 -38.35
CA GLY A 21 17.83 -28.69 -38.43
C GLY A 21 18.92 -27.62 -38.26
N TRP A 22 18.58 -26.33 -38.25
CA TRP A 22 19.56 -25.24 -38.27
C TRP A 22 20.05 -24.82 -36.89
N ALA A 23 19.16 -24.81 -35.89
CA ALA A 23 19.47 -24.33 -34.54
C ALA A 23 19.59 -25.50 -33.55
N PRO A 24 20.48 -25.41 -32.54
CA PRO A 24 20.46 -26.30 -31.38
C PRO A 24 19.10 -26.26 -30.68
N ASN A 25 18.62 -27.41 -30.22
CA ASN A 25 17.37 -27.51 -29.45
C ASN A 25 17.59 -27.17 -27.96
N GLU A 26 18.25 -26.04 -27.72
CA GLU A 26 18.61 -25.54 -26.39
C GLU A 26 17.79 -24.29 -26.10
N TRP A 27 17.23 -24.23 -24.89
CA TRP A 27 16.24 -23.21 -24.54
C TRP A 27 16.63 -22.55 -23.22
N HIS A 28 16.65 -21.22 -23.24
CA HIS A 28 16.59 -20.41 -22.03
C HIS A 28 15.13 -20.24 -21.60
N PHE A 29 14.88 -20.27 -20.30
CA PHE A 29 13.62 -19.82 -19.73
C PHE A 29 13.84 -18.95 -18.50
N ASP A 30 12.96 -17.99 -18.29
CA ASP A 30 12.88 -17.17 -17.09
C ASP A 30 11.42 -16.95 -16.69
N VAL A 31 11.20 -16.39 -15.49
CA VAL A 31 9.87 -16.03 -15.00
C VAL A 31 9.83 -14.54 -14.77
N ARG A 32 8.78 -13.86 -15.25
CA ARG A 32 8.61 -12.41 -15.13
C ARG A 32 7.26 -12.10 -14.51
N TYR A 33 7.18 -10.98 -13.80
CA TYR A 33 5.90 -10.39 -13.38
C TYR A 33 5.54 -9.29 -14.36
N VAL A 34 4.49 -9.53 -15.17
CA VAL A 34 3.97 -8.57 -16.13
C VAL A 34 2.92 -7.70 -15.42
N GLN A 35 3.21 -6.41 -15.28
CA GLN A 35 2.45 -5.44 -14.50
C GLN A 35 1.28 -4.78 -15.25
N LEU A 36 0.87 -5.32 -16.40
CA LEU A 36 -0.20 -4.72 -17.20
C LEU A 36 -1.57 -4.96 -16.56
N GLU A 37 -2.29 -3.87 -16.28
CA GLU A 37 -3.64 -3.87 -15.72
C GLU A 37 -4.71 -4.14 -16.82
N PRO A 38 -5.88 -4.70 -16.46
CA PRO A 38 -6.36 -5.04 -15.11
C PRO A 38 -5.93 -6.43 -14.61
N ASN A 39 -5.10 -7.14 -15.38
CA ASN A 39 -4.81 -8.56 -15.15
C ASN A 39 -3.31 -8.84 -15.02
N PRO A 40 -2.62 -8.21 -14.05
CA PRO A 40 -1.20 -8.46 -13.85
C PRO A 40 -0.98 -9.95 -13.56
N ALA A 41 0.13 -10.48 -14.08
CA ALA A 41 0.35 -11.92 -14.09
C ALA A 41 1.83 -12.28 -14.11
N HIS A 42 2.14 -13.45 -13.56
CA HIS A 42 3.42 -14.08 -13.84
C HIS A 42 3.36 -14.75 -15.21
N VAL A 43 4.46 -14.66 -15.95
CA VAL A 43 4.67 -15.38 -17.20
C VAL A 43 5.96 -16.19 -17.12
N VAL A 44 5.98 -17.35 -17.78
CA VAL A 44 7.23 -18.00 -18.17
C VAL A 44 7.55 -17.61 -19.60
N PHE A 45 8.78 -17.14 -19.81
CA PHE A 45 9.30 -16.75 -21.11
C PHE A 45 10.31 -17.81 -21.56
N PHE A 46 10.23 -18.22 -22.82
CA PHE A 46 11.17 -19.13 -23.47
C PHE A 46 11.88 -18.40 -24.60
N PHE A 47 13.18 -18.64 -24.72
CA PHE A 47 14.03 -18.07 -25.75
C PHE A 47 15.01 -19.13 -26.28
N GLN A 48 15.03 -19.32 -27.60
CA GLN A 48 16.01 -20.17 -28.29
C GLN A 48 17.13 -19.29 -28.89
N PRO A 49 18.36 -19.30 -28.34
CA PRO A 49 19.36 -18.28 -28.64
C PRO A 49 19.73 -18.12 -30.11
N GLN A 50 19.91 -19.24 -30.84
CA GLN A 50 20.41 -19.18 -32.22
C GLN A 50 19.33 -18.84 -33.26
N SER A 51 18.05 -19.09 -32.96
CA SER A 51 16.94 -18.81 -33.88
C SER A 51 16.16 -17.56 -33.51
N HIS A 52 16.41 -16.99 -32.33
CA HIS A 52 15.62 -15.93 -31.70
C HIS A 52 14.13 -16.27 -31.54
N LEU A 53 13.78 -17.57 -31.58
CA LEU A 53 12.42 -18.01 -31.35
C LEU A 53 12.05 -17.77 -29.89
N ILE A 54 10.91 -17.13 -29.69
CA ILE A 54 10.33 -16.89 -28.37
C ILE A 54 8.98 -17.57 -28.20
N TYR A 55 8.64 -17.85 -26.95
CA TYR A 55 7.30 -18.25 -26.55
C TYR A 55 7.02 -17.77 -25.13
N THR A 56 5.78 -17.34 -24.85
CA THR A 56 5.36 -16.87 -23.53
C THR A 56 4.11 -17.60 -23.08
N LEU A 57 4.03 -17.90 -21.79
CA LEU A 57 2.83 -18.47 -21.15
C LEU A 57 2.51 -17.77 -19.85
N ARG A 58 1.24 -17.41 -19.67
CA ARG A 58 0.69 -16.96 -18.38
C ARG A 58 0.71 -18.13 -17.37
N LEU A 59 1.11 -17.86 -16.13
CA LEU A 59 1.23 -18.85 -15.07
C LEU A 59 0.33 -18.50 -13.87
N PRO A 60 -0.58 -19.38 -13.40
CA PRO A 60 -0.78 -20.76 -13.82
C PRO A 60 -1.52 -20.88 -15.16
N ILE A 61 -1.16 -21.91 -15.92
CA ILE A 61 -1.71 -22.18 -17.27
C ILE A 61 -3.17 -22.66 -17.28
N ASP A 62 -3.75 -23.01 -16.13
CA ASP A 62 -5.12 -23.53 -16.01
C ASP A 62 -6.14 -22.43 -15.72
N LEU A 63 -5.70 -21.19 -15.48
CA LEU A 63 -6.60 -20.10 -15.18
C LEU A 63 -7.33 -19.66 -16.45
N ALA A 64 -8.58 -19.25 -16.29
CA ALA A 64 -9.32 -18.59 -17.36
C ALA A 64 -8.64 -17.27 -17.73
N SER A 65 -8.85 -16.79 -18.96
CA SER A 65 -8.21 -15.56 -19.47
C SER A 65 -8.62 -14.31 -18.69
N ASP A 66 -9.81 -14.31 -18.12
CA ASP A 66 -10.44 -13.24 -17.35
C ASP A 66 -10.19 -13.35 -15.83
N GLU A 67 -9.62 -14.46 -15.34
CA GLU A 67 -9.33 -14.61 -13.91
C GLU A 67 -8.07 -13.83 -13.51
N VAL A 68 -8.16 -13.00 -12.47
CA VAL A 68 -7.03 -12.23 -11.93
C VAL A 68 -6.01 -13.19 -11.30
N ASN A 69 -4.77 -13.11 -11.78
CA ASN A 69 -3.73 -14.08 -11.50
C ASN A 69 -2.78 -13.63 -10.38
N LEU A 70 -3.36 -13.14 -9.29
CA LEU A 70 -2.59 -12.82 -8.10
C LEU A 70 -2.54 -13.99 -7.13
N LYS A 71 -3.25 -15.10 -7.35
CA LYS A 71 -3.08 -16.29 -6.49
C LYS A 71 -1.65 -16.84 -6.55
N PHE A 72 -1.04 -16.87 -7.73
CA PHE A 72 0.33 -17.32 -7.91
C PHE A 72 1.32 -16.16 -7.75
N PHE A 73 2.01 -16.10 -6.61
CA PHE A 73 3.08 -15.13 -6.34
C PHE A 73 4.16 -15.81 -5.49
N PRO A 74 5.04 -16.60 -6.11
CA PRO A 74 6.02 -17.39 -5.37
C PRO A 74 7.11 -16.49 -4.75
N GLU A 75 7.31 -16.60 -3.44
CA GLU A 75 8.38 -15.89 -2.72
C GLU A 75 9.72 -16.66 -2.84
N THR A 76 9.68 -17.94 -3.22
CA THR A 76 10.88 -18.76 -3.47
C THR A 76 10.81 -19.54 -4.78
N ALA A 77 11.97 -19.88 -5.34
CA ALA A 77 12.09 -20.76 -6.51
C ALA A 77 11.39 -22.12 -6.30
N LYS A 78 11.47 -22.68 -5.08
CA LYS A 78 10.80 -23.95 -4.73
C LYS A 78 9.27 -23.85 -4.81
N GLU A 79 8.71 -22.69 -4.46
CA GLU A 79 7.28 -22.44 -4.60
C GLU A 79 6.86 -22.21 -6.04
N ALA A 80 7.72 -21.59 -6.85
CA ALA A 80 7.47 -21.37 -8.27
C ALA A 80 7.51 -22.67 -9.08
N ALA A 81 8.45 -23.57 -8.75
CA ALA A 81 8.82 -24.72 -9.57
C ALA A 81 7.65 -25.61 -10.03
N PRO A 82 6.66 -26.00 -9.19
CA PRO A 82 5.55 -26.84 -9.65
C PRO A 82 4.73 -26.20 -10.78
N THR A 83 4.46 -24.90 -10.68
CA THR A 83 3.70 -24.15 -11.70
C THR A 83 4.54 -23.91 -12.94
N VAL A 84 5.83 -23.58 -12.77
CA VAL A 84 6.78 -23.37 -13.88
C VAL A 84 6.99 -24.67 -14.66
N VAL A 85 7.24 -25.79 -14.00
CA VAL A 85 7.36 -27.12 -14.65
C VAL A 85 6.11 -27.44 -15.45
N LYS A 86 4.93 -27.22 -14.88
CA LYS A 86 3.69 -27.44 -15.62
C LYS A 86 3.61 -26.57 -16.88
N GLY A 87 4.02 -25.30 -16.79
CA GLY A 87 4.15 -24.40 -17.94
C GLY A 87 5.13 -24.92 -18.99
N ILE A 88 6.31 -25.39 -18.58
CA ILE A 88 7.32 -26.00 -19.45
C ILE A 88 6.74 -27.21 -20.19
N LEU A 89 6.17 -28.18 -19.48
CA LEU A 89 5.63 -29.39 -20.11
C LEU A 89 4.53 -29.03 -21.12
N ARG A 90 3.64 -28.11 -20.75
CA ARG A 90 2.57 -27.65 -21.64
C ARG A 90 3.12 -26.95 -22.87
N ALA A 91 4.09 -26.06 -22.73
CA ALA A 91 4.69 -25.32 -23.83
C ALA A 91 5.19 -26.25 -24.93
N PHE A 92 5.94 -27.29 -24.57
CA PHE A 92 6.48 -28.23 -25.56
C PHE A 92 5.44 -29.22 -26.09
N VAL A 93 4.51 -29.71 -25.27
CA VAL A 93 3.40 -30.57 -25.73
C VAL A 93 2.50 -29.83 -26.72
N ASP A 94 2.25 -28.54 -26.48
CA ASP A 94 1.45 -27.67 -27.35
C ASP A 94 2.28 -27.07 -28.50
N ASN A 95 3.49 -27.57 -28.72
CA ASN A 95 4.38 -27.15 -29.81
C ASN A 95 4.63 -25.63 -29.84
N MET A 96 4.78 -25.01 -28.66
CA MET A 96 4.94 -23.56 -28.49
C MET A 96 3.83 -22.76 -29.19
N GLY A 97 2.59 -23.25 -29.15
CA GLY A 97 1.43 -22.62 -29.79
C GLY A 97 1.37 -22.78 -31.31
N ARG A 98 2.34 -23.44 -31.94
CA ARG A 98 2.41 -23.60 -33.41
C ARG A 98 1.38 -24.57 -33.97
N ASN A 99 0.60 -25.22 -33.12
CA ASN A 99 -0.47 -26.11 -33.57
C ASN A 99 -1.66 -25.35 -34.21
N ASP A 100 -1.69 -24.01 -34.14
CA ASP A 100 -2.67 -23.21 -34.87
C ASP A 100 -2.39 -23.25 -36.39
N ARG A 101 -3.19 -24.07 -37.09
CA ARG A 101 -3.10 -24.24 -38.56
C ARG A 101 -3.41 -22.97 -39.35
N ARG A 102 -4.01 -21.95 -38.73
CA ARG A 102 -4.24 -20.64 -39.38
C ARG A 102 -2.93 -19.88 -39.52
N MET A 103 -2.04 -19.99 -38.52
CA MET A 103 -0.73 -19.36 -38.54
C MET A 103 0.34 -20.26 -39.18
N TYR A 104 0.20 -21.58 -39.02
CA TYR A 104 1.15 -22.58 -39.50
C TYR A 104 0.42 -23.70 -40.26
N PRO A 105 0.23 -23.57 -41.59
CA PRO A 105 -0.51 -24.55 -42.38
C PRO A 105 0.03 -25.99 -42.23
N GLU A 106 1.36 -26.11 -42.12
CA GLU A 106 2.08 -27.35 -41.86
C GLU A 106 2.94 -27.18 -40.60
N PRO A 107 2.36 -27.37 -39.40
CA PRO A 107 3.10 -27.14 -38.18
C PRO A 107 4.19 -28.21 -38.02
N PRO A 108 5.42 -27.82 -37.63
CA PRO A 108 6.48 -28.80 -37.37
C PRO A 108 6.04 -29.75 -36.25
N SER A 109 6.59 -30.97 -36.22
CA SER A 109 6.32 -31.88 -35.10
C SER A 109 6.83 -31.28 -33.78
N ALA A 110 6.05 -31.42 -32.72
CA ALA A 110 6.45 -31.05 -31.37
C ALA A 110 7.70 -31.85 -30.95
N LEU A 111 8.68 -31.18 -30.35
CA LEU A 111 9.90 -31.80 -29.83
C LEU A 111 10.07 -31.45 -28.36
N ALA A 112 10.53 -32.40 -27.54
CA ALA A 112 11.04 -32.08 -26.21
C ALA A 112 12.36 -31.32 -26.33
N PRO A 113 12.68 -30.41 -25.38
CA PRO A 113 13.94 -29.68 -25.41
C PRO A 113 15.12 -30.64 -25.26
N TRP A 114 16.22 -30.34 -25.98
CA TRP A 114 17.49 -31.02 -25.74
C TRP A 114 18.12 -30.51 -24.44
N LYS A 115 18.14 -29.20 -24.23
CA LYS A 115 18.70 -28.58 -23.03
C LYS A 115 17.81 -27.45 -22.54
N LEU A 116 17.67 -27.34 -21.21
CA LEU A 116 17.04 -26.22 -20.55
C LEU A 116 18.08 -25.43 -19.77
N MET A 117 17.95 -24.11 -19.80
CA MET A 117 18.82 -23.17 -19.11
C MET A 117 18.00 -22.04 -18.50
N THR A 118 18.49 -21.43 -17.44
CA THR A 118 17.90 -20.22 -16.84
C THR A 118 19.01 -19.36 -16.25
N ASP A 119 18.75 -18.08 -15.97
CA ASP A 119 19.69 -17.16 -15.35
C ASP A 119 19.71 -17.27 -13.81
N ASP A 120 18.67 -17.84 -13.19
CA ASP A 120 18.55 -17.99 -11.74
C ASP A 120 18.92 -19.40 -11.24
N LYS A 121 19.95 -19.50 -10.40
CA LYS A 121 20.46 -20.78 -9.88
C LYS A 121 19.47 -21.49 -8.95
N ALA A 122 18.76 -20.75 -8.12
CA ALA A 122 17.74 -21.32 -7.24
C ALA A 122 16.59 -21.92 -8.05
N LEU A 123 16.15 -21.25 -9.12
CA LEU A 123 15.13 -21.72 -10.05
C LEU A 123 15.61 -22.94 -10.84
N ALA A 124 16.83 -22.91 -11.39
CA ALA A 124 17.42 -24.04 -12.09
C ALA A 124 17.35 -25.32 -11.24
N THR A 125 17.80 -25.21 -9.99
CA THR A 125 17.80 -26.32 -9.03
C THR A 125 16.37 -26.78 -8.70
N ALA A 126 15.47 -25.85 -8.39
CA ALA A 126 14.10 -26.17 -7.98
C ALA A 126 13.29 -26.82 -9.11
N VAL A 127 13.37 -26.27 -10.33
CA VAL A 127 12.69 -26.79 -11.52
C VAL A 127 13.27 -28.15 -11.91
N GLY A 128 14.59 -28.33 -11.88
CA GLY A 128 15.24 -29.61 -12.14
C GLY A 128 14.77 -30.73 -11.19
N HIS A 129 14.74 -30.45 -9.88
CA HIS A 129 14.19 -31.36 -8.88
C HIS A 129 12.71 -31.67 -9.11
N GLU A 130 11.91 -30.66 -9.48
CA GLU A 130 10.50 -30.83 -9.73
C GLU A 130 10.23 -31.67 -10.99
N LEU A 131 10.97 -31.47 -12.08
CA LEU A 131 10.93 -32.31 -13.30
C LEU A 131 11.22 -33.78 -12.96
N LYS A 132 12.25 -34.03 -12.13
CA LYS A 132 12.56 -35.38 -11.66
C LYS A 132 11.42 -35.96 -10.82
N ARG A 133 10.92 -35.19 -9.83
CA ARG A 133 9.86 -35.60 -8.90
C ARG A 133 8.59 -36.03 -9.63
N VAL A 134 8.27 -35.35 -10.73
CA VAL A 134 7.01 -35.56 -11.45
C VAL A 134 7.07 -36.65 -12.53
N GLY A 135 8.26 -37.21 -12.77
CA GLY A 135 8.45 -38.36 -13.66
C GLY A 135 8.87 -38.01 -15.09
N VAL A 136 9.51 -36.87 -15.33
CA VAL A 136 10.14 -36.59 -16.64
C VAL A 136 11.32 -37.55 -16.83
N LYS A 137 11.31 -38.35 -17.90
CA LYS A 137 12.26 -39.47 -18.11
C LYS A 137 13.68 -39.05 -18.47
N SER A 138 13.84 -37.90 -19.12
CA SER A 138 15.14 -37.44 -19.60
C SER A 138 15.96 -36.87 -18.46
N GLU A 139 16.94 -37.62 -17.96
CA GLU A 139 17.81 -37.20 -16.84
C GLU A 139 18.56 -35.90 -17.14
N ALA A 140 18.95 -35.68 -18.40
CA ALA A 140 19.60 -34.46 -18.86
C ALA A 140 18.74 -33.19 -18.71
N LEU A 141 17.42 -33.32 -18.47
CA LEU A 141 16.54 -32.17 -18.20
C LEU A 141 16.38 -31.90 -16.70
N TRP A 142 16.91 -32.76 -15.83
CA TRP A 142 16.92 -32.52 -14.38
C TRP A 142 18.06 -31.59 -13.98
N ASP A 143 19.14 -31.55 -14.76
CA ASP A 143 20.28 -30.67 -14.56
C ASP A 143 20.16 -29.42 -15.45
N ILE A 144 19.40 -28.44 -14.96
CA ILE A 144 19.17 -27.18 -15.68
C ILE A 144 20.42 -26.32 -15.56
N SER A 145 21.02 -25.97 -16.69
CA SER A 145 22.25 -25.17 -16.70
C SER A 145 21.99 -23.69 -16.46
N ILE A 146 23.01 -22.97 -15.99
CA ILE A 146 22.96 -21.50 -15.92
C ILE A 146 23.26 -20.92 -17.31
N SER A 147 22.43 -19.98 -17.76
CA SER A 147 22.64 -19.27 -19.02
C SER A 147 23.87 -18.38 -18.97
N SER A 148 24.57 -18.25 -20.10
CA SER A 148 25.64 -17.26 -20.24
C SER A 148 25.05 -15.85 -20.34
N GLU A 149 25.84 -14.84 -20.01
CA GLU A 149 25.46 -13.42 -20.10
C GLU A 149 24.89 -13.06 -21.48
N THR A 150 25.53 -13.51 -22.56
CA THR A 150 25.04 -13.30 -23.94
C THR A 150 23.64 -13.87 -24.19
N VAL A 151 23.32 -15.02 -23.59
CA VAL A 151 21.99 -15.62 -23.72
C VAL A 151 20.95 -14.82 -22.93
N VAL A 152 21.32 -14.36 -21.73
CA VAL A 152 20.45 -13.52 -20.88
C VAL A 152 20.18 -12.16 -21.55
N ASP A 153 21.19 -11.51 -22.10
CA ASP A 153 21.04 -10.26 -22.83
C ASP A 153 20.15 -10.43 -24.07
N GLY A 154 20.35 -11.51 -24.83
CA GLY A 154 19.51 -11.85 -25.98
C GLY A 154 18.05 -12.09 -25.58
N ALA A 155 17.82 -12.81 -24.48
CA ALA A 155 16.50 -13.06 -23.92
C ALA A 155 15.83 -11.74 -23.47
N MET A 156 16.56 -10.88 -22.76
CA MET A 156 16.08 -9.58 -22.31
C MET A 156 15.69 -8.66 -23.46
N GLN A 157 16.56 -8.52 -24.47
CA GLN A 157 16.29 -7.68 -25.64
C GLN A 157 15.07 -8.17 -26.42
N THR A 158 14.99 -9.49 -26.65
CA THR A 158 13.89 -10.08 -27.42
C THR A 158 12.56 -9.97 -26.65
N PHE A 159 12.58 -10.18 -25.33
CA PHE A 159 11.41 -9.96 -24.49
C PHE A 159 10.99 -8.48 -24.47
N GLY A 160 11.94 -7.54 -24.40
CA GLY A 160 11.63 -6.11 -24.44
C GLY A 160 10.93 -5.67 -25.72
N LEU A 161 11.33 -6.21 -26.87
CA LEU A 161 10.63 -5.98 -28.15
C LEU A 161 9.20 -6.55 -28.13
N PHE A 162 9.06 -7.80 -27.66
CA PHE A 162 7.75 -8.44 -27.50
C PHE A 162 6.84 -7.63 -26.56
N PHE A 163 7.36 -7.25 -25.40
CA PHE A 163 6.63 -6.53 -24.38
C PHE A 163 6.21 -5.13 -24.85
N ARG A 164 7.09 -4.40 -25.55
CA ARG A 164 6.72 -3.10 -26.14
C ARG A 164 5.54 -3.23 -27.12
N ASN A 165 5.53 -4.27 -27.95
CA ASN A 165 4.41 -4.52 -28.84
C ASN A 165 3.13 -4.84 -28.06
N LEU A 166 3.23 -5.58 -26.96
CA LEU A 166 2.10 -5.84 -26.07
C LEU A 166 1.57 -4.54 -25.44
N VAL A 167 2.47 -3.68 -24.94
CA VAL A 167 2.12 -2.37 -24.37
C VAL A 167 1.42 -1.49 -25.41
N ASN A 168 1.91 -1.43 -26.66
CA ASN A 168 1.28 -0.65 -27.73
C ASN A 168 -0.14 -1.14 -28.08
N VAL A 169 -0.46 -2.41 -27.80
CA VAL A 169 -1.83 -2.93 -27.98
C VAL A 169 -2.71 -2.57 -26.78
N CYS A 170 -2.14 -2.52 -25.57
CA CYS A 170 -2.87 -2.22 -24.34
C CYS A 170 -3.05 -0.72 -24.08
N VAL A 171 -2.11 0.12 -24.50
CA VAL A 171 -2.06 1.56 -24.24
C VAL A 171 -2.37 2.30 -25.53
N LEU A 172 -3.25 3.30 -25.46
CA LEU A 172 -3.75 4.03 -26.65
C LEU A 172 -2.79 5.10 -27.19
N ASP A 173 -1.72 5.45 -26.45
CA ASP A 173 -0.81 6.56 -26.78
C ASP A 173 0.67 6.11 -26.78
N ASP A 174 1.39 6.42 -27.86
CA ASP A 174 2.80 6.07 -28.06
C ASP A 174 3.71 6.72 -27.00
N THR A 175 3.35 7.90 -26.49
CA THR A 175 4.13 8.58 -25.44
C THR A 175 4.04 7.82 -24.12
N MET A 176 2.85 7.34 -23.77
CA MET A 176 2.64 6.52 -22.58
C MET A 176 3.32 5.15 -22.72
N ALA A 177 3.27 4.53 -23.89
CA ALA A 177 3.96 3.26 -24.11
C ALA A 177 5.48 3.37 -23.94
N ALA A 178 6.07 4.53 -24.27
CA ALA A 178 7.51 4.76 -24.15
C ALA A 178 8.01 4.82 -22.69
N ILE A 179 7.14 5.08 -21.70
CA ILE A 179 7.51 5.17 -20.28
C ILE A 179 7.27 3.87 -19.49
N VAL A 180 6.59 2.88 -20.09
CA VAL A 180 6.32 1.58 -19.46
C VAL A 180 7.60 0.74 -19.47
N GLN A 181 8.08 0.34 -18.29
CA GLN A 181 9.33 -0.39 -18.17
C GLN A 181 9.15 -1.87 -18.52
N THR A 182 10.09 -2.44 -19.27
CA THR A 182 10.09 -3.88 -19.55
C THR A 182 10.39 -4.65 -18.26
N PRO A 183 9.52 -5.59 -17.83
CA PRO A 183 9.78 -6.36 -16.63
C PRO A 183 10.99 -7.29 -16.82
N GLY A 184 11.90 -7.24 -15.84
CA GLY A 184 13.04 -8.14 -15.77
C GLY A 184 12.67 -9.55 -15.26
N PRO A 185 13.59 -10.53 -15.40
CA PRO A 185 13.44 -11.85 -14.81
C PRO A 185 13.44 -11.76 -13.29
N ILE A 186 12.67 -12.64 -12.66
CA ILE A 186 12.63 -12.79 -11.22
C ILE A 186 13.85 -13.61 -10.81
N VAL A 187 14.74 -12.97 -10.06
CA VAL A 187 15.88 -13.63 -9.42
C VAL A 187 15.47 -14.00 -8.00
N TRP A 188 15.55 -15.29 -7.66
CA TRP A 188 15.31 -15.80 -6.31
C TRP A 188 16.63 -16.07 -5.56
N GLU A 189 17.74 -16.23 -6.28
CA GLU A 189 19.05 -16.38 -5.68
C GLU A 189 19.37 -15.15 -4.79
N GLY A 190 19.67 -15.40 -3.52
CA GLY A 190 19.95 -14.32 -2.55
C GLY A 190 18.73 -13.55 -2.04
N CYS A 191 17.53 -13.77 -2.58
CA CYS A 191 16.32 -13.20 -2.01
C CYS A 191 15.99 -13.85 -0.66
N ARG A 192 15.97 -13.03 0.39
CA ARG A 192 15.45 -13.45 1.68
C ARG A 192 13.95 -13.23 1.68
N VAL A 193 13.19 -14.31 1.88
CA VAL A 193 11.77 -14.18 2.21
C VAL A 193 11.70 -13.33 3.48
N PRO A 194 10.89 -12.25 3.51
CA PRO A 194 10.74 -11.45 4.70
C PRO A 194 10.37 -12.38 5.86
N LYS A 195 11.24 -12.43 6.87
CA LYS A 195 10.89 -13.16 8.09
C LYS A 195 9.68 -12.46 8.67
N ALA A 196 8.70 -13.23 9.13
CA ALA A 196 7.64 -12.66 9.95
C ALA A 196 8.32 -11.87 11.08
N VAL A 197 7.91 -10.60 11.28
CA VAL A 197 8.54 -9.61 12.17
C VAL A 197 8.74 -10.10 13.62
N SER A 198 8.22 -11.28 13.99
CA SER A 198 8.23 -11.83 15.35
C SER A 198 9.17 -13.02 15.62
N GLU A 199 10.14 -13.38 14.77
CA GLU A 199 11.13 -14.40 15.18
C GLU A 199 12.19 -13.86 16.16
N LYS A 200 12.28 -12.54 16.32
CA LYS A 200 13.09 -11.89 17.36
C LYS A 200 12.20 -11.26 18.45
N ARG A 201 11.17 -11.98 18.90
CA ARG A 201 10.58 -11.66 20.21
C ARG A 201 11.66 -12.00 21.23
N ASN A 202 12.18 -11.01 21.95
CA ASN A 202 12.99 -11.30 23.11
C ASN A 202 12.07 -12.04 24.10
N ASP A 203 12.44 -13.25 24.49
CA ASP A 203 11.69 -14.10 25.44
C ASP A 203 11.64 -13.52 26.88
N LEU A 204 11.87 -12.22 27.02
CA LEU A 204 11.95 -11.49 28.30
C LEU A 204 10.79 -10.51 28.51
N ASP A 205 9.86 -10.38 27.55
CA ASP A 205 8.64 -9.59 27.76
C ASP A 205 7.56 -10.48 28.38
N ASP A 206 7.01 -10.06 29.54
CA ASP A 206 5.93 -10.74 30.29
C ASP A 206 4.80 -11.22 29.35
N GLU A 207 4.38 -12.48 29.48
CA GLU A 207 3.35 -13.10 28.63
C GLU A 207 2.04 -12.29 28.57
N GLU A 208 1.63 -11.62 29.66
CA GLU A 208 0.44 -10.76 29.71
C GLU A 208 0.53 -9.55 28.77
N ASN A 209 1.73 -9.01 28.54
CA ASN A 209 1.92 -7.85 27.66
C ASN A 209 1.92 -8.25 26.17
N SER A 210 2.12 -9.53 25.88
CA SER A 210 2.14 -10.08 24.52
C SER A 210 0.74 -10.10 23.89
N ASP A 211 -0.28 -10.55 24.62
CA ASP A 211 -1.64 -10.70 24.10
C ASP A 211 -2.30 -9.35 23.82
N PHE A 212 -2.13 -8.38 24.73
CA PHE A 212 -2.58 -7.00 24.54
C PHE A 212 -1.99 -6.38 23.28
N ARG A 213 -0.68 -6.57 23.05
CA ARG A 213 0.00 -6.05 21.86
C ARG A 213 -0.55 -6.68 20.57
N VAL A 214 -0.77 -7.99 20.55
CA VAL A 214 -1.32 -8.68 19.36
C VAL A 214 -2.77 -8.26 19.09
N MET A 215 -3.59 -8.07 20.13
CA MET A 215 -4.94 -7.51 19.98
C MET A 215 -4.89 -6.09 19.43
N LEU A 216 -3.97 -5.25 19.92
CA LEU A 216 -3.80 -3.89 19.40
C LEU A 216 -3.35 -3.88 17.93
N GLU A 217 -2.42 -4.76 17.55
CA GLU A 217 -2.00 -4.94 16.15
C GLU A 217 -3.19 -5.36 15.27
N TYR A 218 -4.01 -6.32 15.72
CA TYR A 218 -5.21 -6.74 15.00
C TYR A 218 -6.23 -5.60 14.85
N THR A 219 -6.56 -4.90 15.93
CA THR A 219 -7.51 -3.78 15.88
C THR A 219 -7.01 -2.66 14.97
N THR A 220 -5.70 -2.38 15.02
CA THR A 220 -5.09 -1.34 14.19
C THR A 220 -5.14 -1.73 12.73
N LEU A 221 -4.78 -2.98 12.39
CA LEU A 221 -4.88 -3.50 11.04
C LEU A 221 -6.33 -3.46 10.52
N TRP A 222 -7.31 -3.80 11.36
CA TRP A 222 -8.73 -3.71 11.00
C TRP A 222 -9.16 -2.27 10.70
N ALA A 223 -8.76 -1.33 11.55
CA ALA A 223 -9.09 0.08 11.38
C ALA A 223 -8.39 0.72 10.17
N THR A 224 -7.17 0.27 9.82
CA THR A 224 -6.44 0.83 8.66
C THR A 224 -7.05 0.42 7.33
N VAL A 225 -7.72 -0.72 7.25
CA VAL A 225 -8.26 -1.25 5.99
C VAL A 225 -9.75 -1.01 5.79
N LEU A 226 -10.45 -0.52 6.82
CA LEU A 226 -11.87 -0.19 6.72
C LEU A 226 -12.08 1.00 5.76
N PRO A 227 -13.00 0.90 4.78
CA PRO A 227 -13.40 2.05 3.98
C PRO A 227 -13.88 3.18 4.89
N SER A 228 -13.33 4.36 4.70
CA SER A 228 -13.57 5.52 5.55
C SER A 228 -13.90 6.72 4.66
N ASP A 229 -14.83 7.57 5.08
CA ASP A 229 -15.02 8.90 4.49
C ASP A 229 -13.92 9.88 4.89
N GLY A 230 -12.98 9.39 5.72
CA GLY A 230 -11.84 10.10 6.23
C GLY A 230 -12.21 11.19 7.23
N THR A 231 -13.41 11.17 7.82
CA THR A 231 -13.75 12.13 8.87
C THR A 231 -12.89 11.90 10.10
N GLU A 232 -12.34 12.98 10.66
CA GLU A 232 -11.59 12.97 11.93
C GLU A 232 -12.38 12.33 13.09
N TYR A 233 -13.71 12.34 12.93
CA TYR A 233 -14.68 11.69 13.80
C TYR A 233 -14.43 10.18 13.96
N GLU A 234 -14.06 9.46 12.90
CA GLU A 234 -13.85 8.01 12.96
C GLU A 234 -12.59 7.62 13.75
N ALA A 235 -11.50 8.36 13.58
CA ALA A 235 -10.26 8.12 14.32
C ALA A 235 -10.41 8.38 15.83
N LYS A 236 -11.12 9.46 16.19
CA LYS A 236 -11.42 9.79 17.58
C LYS A 236 -12.35 8.75 18.22
N ARG A 237 -13.40 8.35 17.50
CA ARG A 237 -14.34 7.31 17.94
C ARG A 237 -13.64 5.96 18.11
N TYR A 238 -12.68 5.62 17.26
CA TYR A 238 -11.88 4.41 17.41
C TYR A 238 -11.03 4.46 18.69
N GLN A 239 -10.34 5.57 18.97
CA GLN A 239 -9.58 5.75 20.20
C GLN A 239 -10.47 5.66 21.46
N GLU A 240 -11.64 6.31 21.43
CA GLU A 240 -12.60 6.32 22.53
C GLU A 240 -13.26 4.95 22.78
N ASN A 241 -13.30 4.06 21.77
CA ASN A 241 -13.93 2.74 21.87
C ASN A 241 -12.93 1.57 22.00
N ARG A 242 -11.64 1.83 22.25
CA ARG A 242 -10.60 0.78 22.30
C ARG A 242 -10.92 -0.37 23.26
N GLU A 243 -11.36 -0.08 24.48
CA GLU A 243 -11.71 -1.11 25.47
C GLU A 243 -12.87 -2.00 25.02
N ARG A 244 -13.87 -1.39 24.34
CA ARG A 244 -15.00 -2.12 23.77
C ARG A 244 -14.57 -3.03 22.63
N GLU A 245 -13.68 -2.55 21.77
CA GLU A 245 -13.12 -3.35 20.67
C GLU A 245 -12.32 -4.55 21.18
N PHE A 246 -11.55 -4.39 22.27
CA PHE A 246 -10.84 -5.51 22.89
C PHE A 246 -11.80 -6.54 23.46
N THR A 247 -12.82 -6.10 24.21
CA THR A 247 -13.86 -7.01 24.72
C THR A 247 -14.57 -7.76 23.58
N ARG A 248 -14.82 -7.08 22.45
CA ARG A 248 -15.40 -7.68 21.24
C ARG A 248 -14.47 -8.74 20.64
N ILE A 249 -13.17 -8.47 20.56
CA ILE A 249 -12.18 -9.41 20.03
C ILE A 249 -12.05 -10.63 20.93
N GLU A 250 -11.96 -10.45 22.25
CA GLU A 250 -11.93 -11.57 23.19
C GLU A 250 -13.16 -12.48 23.03
N THR A 251 -14.33 -11.87 22.87
CA THR A 251 -15.58 -12.61 22.60
C THR A 251 -15.50 -13.35 21.28
N LEU A 252 -15.04 -12.70 20.22
CA LEU A 252 -14.86 -13.29 18.89
C LEU A 252 -13.84 -14.44 18.88
N LEU A 253 -12.79 -14.37 19.69
CA LEU A 253 -11.83 -15.47 19.86
C LEU A 253 -12.43 -16.67 20.59
N LYS A 254 -13.29 -16.42 21.60
CA LYS A 254 -14.03 -17.48 22.32
C LYS A 254 -15.05 -18.17 21.42
N GLU A 255 -15.80 -17.40 20.63
CA GLU A 255 -16.84 -17.92 19.74
C GLU A 255 -16.28 -18.57 18.47
N LYS A 256 -15.20 -18.00 17.93
CA LYS A 256 -14.56 -18.45 16.67
C LYS A 256 -13.07 -18.74 16.92
N PRO A 257 -12.73 -19.81 17.65
CA PRO A 257 -11.35 -20.27 17.78
C PRO A 257 -10.77 -20.66 16.41
N GLU A 258 -9.44 -20.75 16.31
CA GLU A 258 -8.71 -20.99 15.05
C GLU A 258 -9.33 -22.12 14.20
N ARG A 259 -9.64 -23.27 14.81
CA ARG A 259 -10.21 -24.42 14.10
C ARG A 259 -11.53 -24.09 13.41
N ILE A 260 -12.39 -23.29 14.05
CA ILE A 260 -13.72 -22.96 13.53
C ILE A 260 -13.58 -21.93 12.40
N ILE A 261 -12.82 -20.85 12.62
CA ILE A 261 -12.65 -19.80 11.62
C ILE A 261 -11.90 -20.32 10.38
N ASN A 262 -10.87 -21.14 10.57
CA ASN A 262 -10.14 -21.79 9.46
C ASN A 262 -11.06 -22.69 8.65
N ALA A 263 -11.86 -23.55 9.31
CA ALA A 263 -12.79 -24.44 8.60
C ALA A 263 -13.86 -23.66 7.82
N ALA A 264 -14.33 -22.52 8.32
CA ALA A 264 -15.24 -21.64 7.58
C ALA A 264 -14.56 -21.01 6.36
N ALA A 265 -13.35 -20.46 6.55
CA ALA A 265 -12.55 -19.90 5.45
C ALA A 265 -12.22 -20.93 4.36
N ASP A 266 -11.97 -22.19 4.73
CA ASP A 266 -11.73 -23.29 3.79
C ASP A 266 -12.99 -23.70 3.02
N ARG A 267 -14.18 -23.45 3.56
CA ARG A 267 -15.47 -23.63 2.86
C ARG A 267 -15.84 -22.48 1.92
N GLY A 268 -14.99 -21.45 1.81
CA GLY A 268 -15.20 -20.31 0.93
C GLY A 268 -15.96 -19.13 1.56
N ASP A 269 -16.16 -19.14 2.89
CA ASP A 269 -16.70 -17.98 3.61
C ASP A 269 -15.68 -16.83 3.56
N ALA A 270 -16.05 -15.74 2.88
CA ALA A 270 -15.15 -14.62 2.62
C ALA A 270 -14.84 -13.80 3.88
N ASP A 271 -15.82 -13.59 4.74
CA ASP A 271 -15.64 -12.91 6.03
C ASP A 271 -14.68 -13.71 6.92
N ALA A 272 -14.85 -15.04 6.96
CA ALA A 272 -13.95 -15.92 7.69
C ALA A 272 -12.53 -15.94 7.09
N ALA A 273 -12.40 -15.87 5.76
CA ALA A 273 -11.12 -15.80 5.09
C ALA A 273 -10.38 -14.48 5.38
N LEU A 274 -11.09 -13.34 5.39
CA LEU A 274 -10.52 -12.06 5.79
C LEU A 274 -10.04 -12.09 7.25
N ASP A 275 -10.92 -12.48 8.18
CA ASP A 275 -10.60 -12.57 9.62
C ASP A 275 -9.39 -13.50 9.85
N TYR A 276 -9.45 -14.74 9.33
CA TYR A 276 -8.34 -15.68 9.52
C TYR A 276 -7.04 -15.22 8.84
N GLY A 277 -7.13 -14.59 7.66
CA GLY A 277 -5.99 -13.98 6.98
C GLY A 277 -5.30 -12.92 7.85
N MET A 278 -6.07 -12.01 8.45
CA MET A 278 -5.57 -11.00 9.38
C MET A 278 -4.98 -11.61 10.65
N ARG A 279 -5.65 -12.61 11.25
CA ARG A 279 -5.11 -13.32 12.42
C ARG A 279 -3.79 -14.01 12.13
N LEU A 280 -3.61 -14.60 10.95
CA LEU A 280 -2.35 -15.19 10.52
C LEU A 280 -1.25 -14.15 10.27
N THR A 281 -1.61 -12.91 9.91
CA THR A 281 -0.67 -11.79 9.76
C THR A 281 -0.10 -11.37 11.13
N VAL A 282 -0.97 -11.13 12.12
CA VAL A 282 -0.56 -10.59 13.43
C VAL A 282 -0.33 -11.66 14.52
N GLY A 283 -0.79 -12.89 14.30
CA GLY A 283 -0.68 -14.00 15.25
C GLY A 283 -1.76 -14.01 16.33
N LEU A 284 -2.97 -13.50 16.04
CA LEU A 284 -4.06 -13.43 17.02
C LEU A 284 -4.79 -14.77 17.14
N GLY A 285 -4.58 -15.48 18.25
CA GLY A 285 -5.21 -16.78 18.50
C GLY A 285 -4.76 -17.91 17.54
N CYS A 286 -3.68 -17.69 16.79
CA CYS A 286 -3.07 -18.68 15.89
C CYS A 286 -1.58 -18.35 15.64
N LYS A 287 -0.81 -19.33 15.16
CA LYS A 287 0.59 -19.10 14.78
C LYS A 287 0.67 -18.23 13.52
N ARG A 288 1.50 -17.17 13.54
CA ARG A 288 1.76 -16.33 12.36
C ARG A 288 2.17 -17.18 11.16
N ASN A 289 1.59 -16.90 10.00
CA ASN A 289 1.94 -17.57 8.76
C ASN A 289 1.73 -16.63 7.58
N ARG A 290 2.80 -15.96 7.15
CA ARG A 290 2.79 -14.97 6.06
C ARG A 290 2.15 -15.50 4.78
N LYS A 291 2.51 -16.73 4.37
CA LYS A 291 2.01 -17.34 3.15
C LYS A 291 0.51 -17.67 3.25
N ARG A 292 0.10 -18.38 4.30
CA ARG A 292 -1.32 -18.72 4.49
C ARG A 292 -2.17 -17.46 4.68
N ALA A 293 -1.66 -16.43 5.37
CA ALA A 293 -2.36 -15.16 5.52
C ALA A 293 -2.74 -14.60 4.14
N ARG A 294 -1.75 -14.48 3.25
CA ARG A 294 -1.98 -14.05 1.87
C ARG A 294 -2.97 -14.94 1.13
N ASP A 295 -2.84 -16.26 1.23
CA ASP A 295 -3.74 -17.19 0.53
C ASP A 295 -5.21 -16.94 0.91
N TYR A 296 -5.52 -16.71 2.20
CA TYR A 296 -6.88 -16.39 2.63
C TYR A 296 -7.31 -14.96 2.29
N LEU A 297 -6.40 -13.98 2.34
CA LEU A 297 -6.71 -12.61 1.93
C LEU A 297 -7.04 -12.54 0.43
N VAL A 298 -6.28 -13.23 -0.43
CA VAL A 298 -6.59 -13.34 -1.87
C VAL A 298 -7.93 -14.05 -2.10
N LYS A 299 -8.24 -15.11 -1.32
CA LYS A 299 -9.57 -15.75 -1.37
C LYS A 299 -10.69 -14.77 -1.02
N ALA A 300 -10.53 -13.94 0.01
CA ALA A 300 -11.53 -12.95 0.40
C ALA A 300 -11.68 -11.85 -0.66
N ALA A 301 -10.56 -11.34 -1.19
CA ALA A 301 -10.50 -10.29 -2.21
C ALA A 301 -11.24 -10.68 -3.51
N HIS A 302 -11.09 -11.93 -3.96
CA HIS A 302 -11.66 -12.40 -5.23
C HIS A 302 -12.88 -13.33 -5.06
N SER A 303 -13.46 -13.44 -3.86
CA SER A 303 -14.65 -14.26 -3.66
C SER A 303 -15.87 -13.61 -4.32
N GLU A 304 -16.60 -14.37 -5.14
CA GLU A 304 -17.86 -13.92 -5.76
C GLU A 304 -18.93 -13.57 -4.71
N SER A 305 -18.92 -14.27 -3.56
CA SER A 305 -19.89 -14.07 -2.48
C SER A 305 -19.52 -12.96 -1.50
N ALA A 306 -18.30 -12.41 -1.57
CA ALA A 306 -17.84 -11.36 -0.67
C ALA A 306 -18.54 -10.03 -0.97
N SER A 307 -18.92 -9.31 0.08
CA SER A 307 -19.33 -7.91 -0.06
C SER A 307 -18.17 -7.05 -0.57
N LYS A 308 -18.48 -5.93 -1.24
CA LYS A 308 -17.46 -4.97 -1.70
C LYS A 308 -16.59 -4.45 -0.56
N THR A 309 -17.16 -4.27 0.63
CA THR A 309 -16.41 -3.89 1.85
C THR A 309 -15.38 -4.95 2.23
N ILE A 310 -15.75 -6.24 2.25
CA ILE A 310 -14.83 -7.33 2.58
C ILE A 310 -13.70 -7.42 1.54
N LYS A 311 -14.03 -7.25 0.25
CA LYS A 311 -13.03 -7.19 -0.82
C LYS A 311 -12.08 -6.01 -0.62
N ALA A 312 -12.61 -4.79 -0.44
CA ALA A 312 -11.81 -3.59 -0.22
C ALA A 312 -10.85 -3.74 0.96
N MET A 313 -11.34 -4.29 2.08
CA MET A 313 -10.53 -4.56 3.25
C MET A 313 -9.44 -5.61 2.96
N ALA A 314 -9.77 -6.70 2.29
CA ALA A 314 -8.81 -7.74 1.92
C ALA A 314 -7.68 -7.20 1.02
N HIS A 315 -8.04 -6.39 0.02
CA HIS A 315 -7.08 -5.66 -0.81
C HIS A 315 -6.23 -4.70 0.03
N GLY A 316 -6.84 -3.95 0.98
CA GLY A 316 -6.12 -3.08 1.92
C GLY A 316 -5.06 -3.81 2.75
N VAL A 317 -5.38 -5.00 3.29
CA VAL A 317 -4.41 -5.82 4.04
C VAL A 317 -3.30 -6.34 3.11
N LEU A 318 -3.64 -6.67 1.85
CA LEU A 318 -2.66 -7.14 0.88
C LEU A 318 -1.64 -6.06 0.51
N ILE A 319 -2.03 -4.77 0.45
CA ILE A 319 -1.08 -3.65 0.28
C ILE A 319 0.03 -3.76 1.32
N GLU A 320 -0.34 -3.83 2.61
CA GLU A 320 0.63 -3.97 3.69
C GLU A 320 1.45 -5.27 3.53
N TRP A 321 0.81 -6.40 3.19
CA TRP A 321 1.49 -7.68 3.01
C TRP A 321 2.65 -7.58 2.00
N TYR A 322 2.45 -6.93 0.85
CA TYR A 322 3.50 -6.77 -0.17
C TYR A 322 4.60 -5.79 0.24
N LEU A 323 4.30 -4.84 1.14
CA LEU A 323 5.26 -3.86 1.63
C LEU A 323 6.10 -4.37 2.81
N HIS A 324 5.65 -5.43 3.49
CA HIS A 324 6.41 -6.09 4.57
C HIS A 324 7.57 -6.93 4.01
N SER A 325 8.52 -6.28 3.32
CA SER A 325 9.78 -6.86 2.83
C SER A 325 10.95 -5.94 3.15
N ASP A 326 12.11 -6.52 3.50
CA ASP A 326 13.35 -5.76 3.76
C ASP A 326 13.74 -4.87 2.56
N ARG A 327 13.36 -5.31 1.35
CA ARG A 327 13.51 -4.56 0.10
C ARG A 327 12.24 -4.72 -0.72
N ILE A 328 11.63 -3.61 -1.10
CA ILE A 328 10.50 -3.61 -2.03
C ILE A 328 11.08 -3.76 -3.44
N THR A 329 11.00 -4.96 -4.01
CA THR A 329 11.37 -5.15 -5.42
C THR A 329 10.23 -4.68 -6.34
N PRO A 330 10.49 -4.37 -7.62
CA PRO A 330 9.46 -3.84 -8.52
C PRO A 330 8.17 -4.67 -8.56
N ARG A 331 8.27 -6.01 -8.57
CA ARG A 331 7.08 -6.89 -8.56
C ARG A 331 6.20 -6.72 -7.32
N TYR A 332 6.80 -6.48 -6.14
CA TYR A 332 6.03 -6.27 -4.91
C TYR A 332 5.39 -4.88 -4.92
N ALA A 333 6.10 -3.88 -5.45
CA ALA A 333 5.56 -2.54 -5.61
C ALA A 333 4.35 -2.52 -6.54
N PHE A 334 4.46 -3.12 -7.74
CA PHE A 334 3.33 -3.20 -8.69
C PHE A 334 2.16 -4.02 -8.12
N ALA A 335 2.41 -5.14 -7.44
CA ALA A 335 1.35 -5.90 -6.79
C ALA A 335 0.66 -5.12 -5.66
N ALA A 336 1.43 -4.38 -4.85
CA ALA A 336 0.87 -3.50 -3.82
C ALA A 336 -0.01 -2.40 -4.46
N SER A 337 0.46 -1.79 -5.55
CA SER A 337 -0.29 -0.77 -6.28
C SER A 337 -1.57 -1.31 -6.91
N HIS A 338 -1.55 -2.52 -7.49
CA HIS A 338 -2.75 -3.18 -7.98
C HIS A 338 -3.80 -3.31 -6.85
N HIS A 339 -3.39 -3.88 -5.71
CA HIS A 339 -4.31 -4.01 -4.58
C HIS A 339 -4.76 -2.65 -4.04
N CYS A 340 -3.93 -1.62 -4.08
CA CYS A 340 -4.31 -0.27 -3.72
C CYS A 340 -5.38 0.30 -4.67
N ASN A 341 -5.22 0.10 -5.97
CA ASN A 341 -6.18 0.54 -6.99
C ASN A 341 -7.54 -0.15 -6.83
N GLU A 342 -7.54 -1.48 -6.71
CA GLU A 342 -8.76 -2.27 -6.47
C GLU A 342 -9.45 -1.86 -5.16
N ALA A 343 -8.68 -1.64 -4.08
CA ALA A 343 -9.23 -1.18 -2.81
C ALA A 343 -9.88 0.21 -2.94
N ALA A 344 -9.23 1.16 -3.64
CA ALA A 344 -9.76 2.49 -3.86
C ALA A 344 -11.08 2.45 -4.65
N GLN A 345 -11.11 1.70 -5.76
CA GLN A 345 -12.31 1.51 -6.57
C GLN A 345 -13.47 0.94 -5.73
N LEU A 346 -13.22 -0.14 -4.98
CA LEU A 346 -14.25 -0.76 -4.14
C LEU A 346 -14.73 0.17 -3.02
N CYS A 347 -13.87 1.00 -2.44
CA CYS A 347 -14.27 2.00 -1.44
C CYS A 347 -15.19 3.07 -2.04
N ALA A 348 -14.88 3.54 -3.24
CA ALA A 348 -15.72 4.49 -3.97
C ALA A 348 -17.10 3.88 -4.29
N GLU A 349 -17.15 2.60 -4.68
CA GLU A 349 -18.40 1.89 -4.94
C GLU A 349 -19.25 1.64 -3.69
N VAL A 350 -18.63 1.39 -2.53
CA VAL A 350 -19.33 1.19 -1.25
C VAL A 350 -19.94 2.51 -0.74
N SER A 351 -19.24 3.62 -0.90
CA SER A 351 -19.67 4.92 -0.38
C SER A 351 -20.52 5.74 -1.34
N GLY A 352 -20.42 5.47 -2.65
CA GLY A 352 -20.95 6.34 -3.69
C GLY A 352 -20.19 7.67 -3.81
N SER A 353 -18.97 7.76 -3.25
CA SER A 353 -18.11 8.95 -3.29
C SER A 353 -16.66 8.57 -3.57
N ASP A 354 -16.06 9.30 -4.50
CA ASP A 354 -14.63 9.33 -4.84
C ASP A 354 -13.70 9.69 -3.67
N VAL A 355 -14.23 10.30 -2.61
CA VAL A 355 -13.47 10.70 -1.41
C VAL A 355 -13.22 9.51 -0.46
N CYS A 356 -13.95 8.41 -0.63
CA CYS A 356 -13.84 7.27 0.27
C CYS A 356 -12.67 6.37 -0.10
N ALA A 357 -11.69 6.28 0.81
CA ALA A 357 -10.58 5.34 0.72
C ALA A 357 -10.18 4.91 2.13
N SER A 358 -9.68 3.68 2.26
CA SER A 358 -9.16 3.22 3.55
C SER A 358 -7.87 3.97 3.93
N PRO A 359 -7.57 4.12 5.23
CA PRO A 359 -6.29 4.67 5.66
C PRO A 359 -5.06 3.97 5.07
N ALA A 360 -5.12 2.65 4.81
CA ALA A 360 -4.07 1.88 4.17
C ALA A 360 -3.78 2.35 2.74
N VAL A 361 -4.83 2.57 1.93
CA VAL A 361 -4.73 3.15 0.58
C VAL A 361 -4.07 4.51 0.65
N LEU A 362 -4.61 5.43 1.46
CA LEU A 362 -4.10 6.81 1.55
C LEU A 362 -2.66 6.87 2.08
N TRP A 363 -2.32 6.03 3.06
CA TRP A 363 -0.98 5.95 3.60
C TRP A 363 0.02 5.46 2.55
N PHE A 364 -0.29 4.35 1.86
CA PHE A 364 0.56 3.82 0.79
C PHE A 364 0.75 4.84 -0.32
N MET A 365 -0.34 5.45 -0.79
CA MET A 365 -0.29 6.44 -1.85
C MET A 365 0.60 7.64 -1.49
N LYS A 366 0.49 8.12 -0.25
CA LYS A 366 1.26 9.29 0.23
C LYS A 366 2.71 8.98 0.58
N LYS A 367 3.01 7.78 1.08
CA LYS A 367 4.32 7.45 1.68
C LYS A 367 5.21 6.58 0.80
N THR A 368 4.62 5.78 -0.07
CA THR A 368 5.37 4.80 -0.86
C THR A 368 5.14 5.04 -2.34
N PHE A 369 3.90 5.11 -2.80
CA PHE A 369 3.58 5.28 -4.22
C PHE A 369 4.21 6.53 -4.82
N LYS A 370 4.03 7.71 -4.20
CA LYS A 370 4.60 8.98 -4.70
C LYS A 370 6.12 8.88 -4.89
N THR A 371 6.84 8.30 -3.94
CA THR A 371 8.29 8.11 -4.03
C THR A 371 8.67 7.12 -5.14
N LEU A 372 7.95 6.01 -5.29
CA LEU A 372 8.21 5.07 -6.38
C LEU A 372 7.90 5.65 -7.76
N ALA A 373 6.85 6.46 -7.85
CA ALA A 373 6.40 7.05 -9.10
C ALA A 373 7.30 8.21 -9.59
N GLU A 374 8.19 8.74 -8.74
CA GLU A 374 9.26 9.66 -9.17
C GLU A 374 10.26 8.96 -10.10
N ASP A 375 10.61 7.70 -9.81
CA ASP A 375 11.53 6.90 -10.61
C ASP A 375 10.83 6.07 -11.70
N VAL A 376 9.55 5.74 -11.49
CA VAL A 376 8.75 4.88 -12.38
C VAL A 376 7.40 5.54 -12.72
N PRO A 377 7.37 6.48 -13.69
CA PRO A 377 6.16 7.25 -14.00
C PRO A 377 4.95 6.43 -14.43
N GLU A 378 5.15 5.20 -14.93
CA GLU A 378 4.06 4.31 -15.36
C GLU A 378 3.07 3.96 -14.23
N PHE A 379 3.46 4.15 -12.96
CA PHE A 379 2.54 4.02 -11.83
C PHE A 379 1.30 4.92 -11.97
N TYR A 380 1.46 6.16 -12.47
CA TYR A 380 0.31 7.06 -12.68
C TYR A 380 -0.60 6.62 -13.84
N ILE A 381 -0.10 5.81 -14.78
CA ILE A 381 -0.90 5.28 -15.89
C ILE A 381 -1.78 4.14 -15.39
N TRP A 382 -1.21 3.23 -14.61
CA TRP A 382 -1.87 1.96 -14.28
C TRP A 382 -2.85 2.05 -13.11
N PHE A 383 -2.64 2.99 -12.18
CA PHE A 383 -3.32 2.97 -10.88
C PHE A 383 -4.19 4.22 -10.66
N ILE A 384 -5.02 4.54 -11.66
CA ILE A 384 -5.81 5.78 -11.74
C ILE A 384 -6.79 5.90 -10.55
N GLU A 385 -7.49 4.83 -10.18
CA GLU A 385 -8.48 4.86 -9.09
C GLU A 385 -7.84 5.24 -7.75
N ALA A 386 -6.63 4.74 -7.48
CA ALA A 386 -5.88 5.09 -6.28
C ALA A 386 -5.36 6.54 -6.33
N VAL A 387 -4.96 7.03 -7.50
CA VAL A 387 -4.54 8.43 -7.71
C VAL A 387 -5.72 9.37 -7.47
N ASP A 388 -6.86 9.09 -8.10
CA ASP A 388 -8.08 9.87 -7.97
C ASP A 388 -8.56 9.92 -6.52
N ALA A 389 -8.51 8.80 -5.80
CA ALA A 389 -8.84 8.75 -4.37
C ALA A 389 -7.91 9.61 -3.52
N LEU A 390 -6.61 9.64 -3.83
CA LEU A 390 -5.66 10.51 -3.13
C LEU A 390 -5.94 11.99 -3.43
N GLU A 391 -6.17 12.32 -4.70
CA GLU A 391 -6.46 13.70 -5.11
C GLU A 391 -7.78 14.20 -4.53
N ALA A 392 -8.84 13.39 -4.54
CA ALA A 392 -10.11 13.70 -3.91
C ALA A 392 -9.94 13.97 -2.41
N ARG A 393 -9.08 13.18 -1.76
CA ARG A 393 -8.75 13.37 -0.34
C ARG A 393 -7.94 14.65 -0.10
N ASP A 394 -6.96 14.96 -0.94
CA ASP A 394 -6.17 16.19 -0.84
C ASP A 394 -7.07 17.42 -1.07
N ARG A 395 -7.97 17.40 -2.07
CA ARG A 395 -9.00 18.43 -2.30
C ARG A 395 -9.91 18.63 -1.09
N GLN A 396 -10.44 17.55 -0.51
CA GLN A 396 -11.29 17.63 0.67
C GLN A 396 -10.54 18.26 1.86
N TYR A 397 -9.25 17.94 2.01
CA TYR A 397 -8.42 18.53 3.05
C TYR A 397 -8.23 20.04 2.84
N GLU A 398 -7.92 20.46 1.61
CA GLU A 398 -7.79 21.86 1.23
C GLU A 398 -9.09 22.64 1.44
N GLU A 399 -10.24 22.10 1.03
CA GLU A 399 -11.54 22.72 1.27
C GLU A 399 -11.85 22.87 2.76
N ASN A 400 -11.52 21.86 3.56
CA ASN A 400 -11.71 21.92 5.02
C ASN A 400 -10.80 22.99 5.64
N GLN A 401 -9.54 23.09 5.19
CA GLN A 401 -8.63 24.15 5.61
C GLN A 401 -9.16 25.53 5.19
N ALA A 402 -9.65 25.69 3.96
CA ALA A 402 -10.25 26.94 3.49
C ALA A 402 -11.50 27.33 4.29
N LYS A 403 -12.36 26.35 4.64
CA LYS A 403 -13.53 26.56 5.51
C LYS A 403 -13.11 27.02 6.92
N ILE A 404 -12.06 26.42 7.49
CA ILE A 404 -11.52 26.83 8.79
C ILE A 404 -10.91 28.23 8.70
N ALA A 405 -10.09 28.51 7.69
CA ALA A 405 -9.49 29.82 7.45
C ALA A 405 -10.56 30.92 7.28
N ARG A 406 -11.60 30.66 6.48
CA ARG A 406 -12.74 31.58 6.32
C ARG A 406 -13.47 31.84 7.64
N LYS A 407 -13.70 30.79 8.46
CA LYS A 407 -14.30 30.93 9.80
C LYS A 407 -13.42 31.75 10.74
N ARG A 408 -12.09 31.64 10.63
CA ARG A 408 -11.13 32.45 11.40
C ARG A 408 -11.13 33.91 10.93
N ALA A 409 -11.13 34.16 9.62
CA ALA A 409 -11.18 35.51 9.06
C ALA A 409 -12.46 36.26 9.42
N LEU A 410 -13.63 35.60 9.36
CA LEU A 410 -14.91 36.22 9.71
C LEU A 410 -15.06 36.56 11.20
N ASN A 411 -14.27 35.93 12.08
CA ASN A 411 -14.41 36.10 13.52
C ASN A 411 -13.04 35.95 14.21
N ALA A 412 -12.08 36.80 13.80
CA ALA A 412 -10.69 36.71 14.23
C ALA A 412 -10.55 36.78 15.77
N SER A 413 -11.37 37.62 16.41
CA SER A 413 -11.44 37.79 17.87
C SER A 413 -11.77 36.49 18.62
N ARG A 414 -12.45 35.53 17.98
CA ARG A 414 -12.79 34.22 18.59
C ARG A 414 -11.58 33.31 18.78
N TYR A 415 -10.53 33.49 17.99
CA TYR A 415 -9.36 32.60 17.96
C TYR A 415 -8.10 33.26 18.52
N ARG A 416 -8.20 34.51 19.00
CA ARG A 416 -7.10 35.28 19.56
C ARG A 416 -7.43 35.76 20.96
N CYS A 417 -6.42 35.79 21.83
CA CYS A 417 -6.55 36.42 23.13
C CYS A 417 -6.63 37.94 22.96
N ALA A 418 -7.71 38.55 23.46
CA ALA A 418 -7.97 39.98 23.37
C ALA A 418 -7.10 40.82 24.32
N ALA A 419 -6.40 40.19 25.28
CA ALA A 419 -5.50 40.91 26.18
C ALA A 419 -4.34 41.56 25.41
N PRO A 420 -4.11 42.87 25.59
CA PRO A 420 -3.05 43.59 24.90
C PRO A 420 -1.68 42.90 25.03
N GLY A 421 -1.02 42.63 23.90
CA GLY A 421 0.32 42.03 23.85
C GLY A 421 0.40 40.52 24.19
N CYS A 422 -0.73 39.83 24.40
CA CYS A 422 -0.71 38.41 24.77
C CYS A 422 -0.30 37.49 23.61
N GLU A 423 -0.69 37.81 22.36
CA GLU A 423 -0.40 37.07 21.13
C GLU A 423 -0.73 35.57 21.12
N ILE A 424 -1.45 35.07 22.14
CA ILE A 424 -1.92 33.68 22.18
C ILE A 424 -3.07 33.54 21.19
N GLU A 425 -2.93 32.57 20.32
CA GLU A 425 -3.98 32.09 19.43
C GLU A 425 -4.42 30.70 19.83
N ALA A 426 -5.63 30.33 19.43
CA ALA A 426 -6.16 29.00 19.59
C ALA A 426 -6.69 28.49 18.26
N ASP A 427 -6.49 27.20 18.01
CA ASP A 427 -7.01 26.57 16.80
C ASP A 427 -8.55 26.48 16.81
N LYS A 428 -9.14 26.37 18.01
CA LYS A 428 -10.58 26.37 18.31
C LYS A 428 -10.90 27.43 19.35
N GLY A 429 -11.93 28.25 19.08
CA GLY A 429 -12.39 29.27 20.03
C GLY A 429 -12.91 28.73 21.38
N SER A 430 -13.18 27.42 21.50
CA SER A 430 -13.50 26.79 22.79
C SER A 430 -12.31 26.68 23.75
N LYS A 431 -11.09 26.92 23.27
CA LYS A 431 -9.87 26.92 24.09
C LYS A 431 -9.59 28.28 24.73
N LEU A 432 -10.37 29.29 24.40
CA LEU A 432 -10.31 30.61 25.01
C LEU A 432 -11.61 30.88 25.78
N SER A 433 -11.47 31.52 26.94
CA SER A 433 -12.59 31.94 27.76
C SER A 433 -13.18 33.24 27.21
N ARG A 434 -14.46 33.23 26.84
CA ARG A 434 -15.16 34.44 26.39
C ARG A 434 -15.61 35.33 27.54
N CYS A 435 -15.74 36.63 27.30
CA CYS A 435 -16.36 37.54 28.26
C CYS A 435 -17.77 37.08 28.66
N SER A 436 -18.02 37.01 29.97
CA SER A 436 -19.31 36.58 30.54
C SER A 436 -20.36 37.70 30.65
N GLY A 437 -20.03 38.93 30.26
CA GLY A 437 -20.96 40.06 30.32
C GLY A 437 -22.01 40.07 29.20
N PRO A 438 -22.85 41.12 29.09
CA PRO A 438 -23.99 41.17 28.18
C PRO A 438 -23.67 41.67 26.76
N CYS A 439 -22.39 41.88 26.41
CA CYS A 439 -22.00 42.24 25.03
C CYS A 439 -22.39 41.18 24.00
N ASP A 440 -22.59 41.61 22.75
CA ASP A 440 -23.06 40.75 21.67
C ASP A 440 -22.06 39.63 21.33
N ILE A 441 -22.58 38.47 20.92
CA ILE A 441 -21.78 37.23 20.75
C ILE A 441 -20.64 37.40 19.75
N ASP A 442 -20.85 38.18 18.68
CA ASP A 442 -19.85 38.48 17.64
C ASP A 442 -18.85 39.58 18.05
N LYS A 443 -19.14 40.34 19.12
CA LYS A 443 -18.27 41.40 19.66
C LYS A 443 -17.58 41.00 20.97
N LYS A 444 -17.87 39.81 21.49
CA LYS A 444 -17.28 39.30 22.73
C LYS A 444 -15.78 39.05 22.57
N PRO A 445 -14.92 39.62 23.44
CA PRO A 445 -13.52 39.25 23.50
C PRO A 445 -13.33 37.86 24.13
N TYR A 446 -12.23 37.21 23.73
CA TYR A 446 -11.82 35.89 24.19
C TYR A 446 -10.44 35.98 24.86
N TYR A 447 -10.18 35.16 25.88
CA TYR A 447 -8.99 35.25 26.72
C TYR A 447 -8.37 33.88 26.95
N CYS A 448 -7.05 33.79 26.88
CA CYS A 448 -6.35 32.53 27.15
C CYS A 448 -6.31 32.18 28.64
N THR A 449 -6.41 33.17 29.53
CA THR A 449 -6.45 32.99 30.99
C THR A 449 -7.33 34.05 31.66
N GLN A 450 -7.68 33.84 32.94
CA GLN A 450 -8.43 34.81 33.73
C GLN A 450 -7.62 36.08 34.04
N GLU A 451 -6.29 35.98 34.10
CA GLU A 451 -5.37 37.13 34.24
C GLU A 451 -5.51 38.05 33.03
N CYS A 452 -5.43 37.50 31.82
CA CYS A 452 -5.61 38.24 30.58
C CYS A 452 -6.98 38.93 30.51
N GLN A 453 -8.05 38.27 30.98
CA GLN A 453 -9.36 38.88 31.08
C GLN A 453 -9.38 40.08 32.04
N ARG A 454 -8.72 39.97 33.20
CA ARG A 454 -8.64 41.04 34.20
C ARG A 454 -7.81 42.22 33.70
N GLU A 455 -6.73 41.95 32.97
CA GLU A 455 -5.88 42.97 32.34
C GLU A 455 -6.65 43.78 31.29
N ASP A 456 -7.39 43.12 30.41
CA ASP A 456 -8.20 43.79 29.38
C ASP A 456 -9.50 44.39 29.92
N TRP A 457 -9.98 44.01 31.10
CA TRP A 457 -11.28 44.45 31.63
C TRP A 457 -11.44 45.97 31.64
N ARG A 458 -10.38 46.73 31.94
CA ARG A 458 -10.43 48.21 31.92
C ARG A 458 -10.76 48.76 30.53
N ASN A 459 -10.27 48.10 29.49
CA ASN A 459 -10.51 48.44 28.09
C ASN A 459 -11.88 47.91 27.61
N HIS A 460 -12.26 46.67 27.94
CA HIS A 460 -13.53 46.09 27.49
C HIS A 460 -14.76 46.61 28.23
N LYS A 461 -14.66 46.98 29.51
CA LYS A 461 -15.80 47.35 30.36
C LYS A 461 -16.76 48.39 29.73
N PRO A 462 -16.31 49.47 29.06
CA PRO A 462 -17.20 50.43 28.38
C PRO A 462 -18.01 49.83 27.23
N PHE A 463 -17.53 48.75 26.61
CA PHE A 463 -18.13 48.05 25.48
C PHE A 463 -18.92 46.80 25.92
N CYS A 464 -18.91 46.46 27.20
CA CYS A 464 -19.57 45.25 27.73
C CYS A 464 -21.09 45.44 27.89
N ARG A 465 -21.79 45.76 26.80
CA ARG A 465 -23.24 46.00 26.73
C ARG A 465 -23.81 45.64 25.34
N PRO A 466 -25.11 45.31 25.21
CA PRO A 466 -25.71 45.01 23.91
C PRO A 466 -25.61 46.20 22.94
N GLY A 467 -25.32 45.94 21.66
CA GLY A 467 -25.23 46.94 20.59
C GLY A 467 -23.97 47.81 20.61
N ALA A 468 -23.04 47.60 21.55
CA ALA A 468 -21.76 48.31 21.55
C ALA A 468 -20.78 47.71 20.53
N GLU A 469 -19.88 48.55 20.01
CA GLU A 469 -18.80 48.10 19.13
C GLU A 469 -17.84 47.13 19.83
N SER A 470 -17.05 46.39 19.04
CA SER A 470 -16.01 45.50 19.57
C SER A 470 -14.90 46.31 20.26
N SER A 471 -14.54 45.95 21.49
CA SER A 471 -13.36 46.51 22.16
C SER A 471 -12.05 45.89 21.70
N VAL A 472 -12.12 44.80 20.93
CA VAL A 472 -10.95 44.16 20.33
C VAL A 472 -10.55 45.01 19.14
N ILE A 473 -9.46 45.76 19.29
CA ILE A 473 -8.84 46.51 18.21
C ILE A 473 -8.08 45.49 17.37
N ASP A 474 -8.58 45.21 16.16
CA ASP A 474 -7.79 44.55 15.14
C ASP A 474 -6.88 45.62 14.56
N ASP A 475 -5.65 45.70 15.07
CA ASP A 475 -4.68 46.70 14.62
C ASP A 475 -4.16 46.40 13.20
N GLY A 476 -4.58 45.29 12.58
CA GLY A 476 -4.11 44.84 11.27
C GLY A 476 -2.61 44.51 11.25
N THR A 477 -1.93 44.58 12.39
CA THR A 477 -0.49 44.53 12.48
C THR A 477 -0.04 43.26 13.18
N LYS A 478 0.24 42.23 12.39
CA LYS A 478 1.62 41.71 12.17
C LYS A 478 1.69 40.29 11.62
N TYR A 479 0.62 39.51 11.76
CA TYR A 479 0.63 38.14 11.29
C TYR A 479 -0.62 37.94 10.44
N ASP A 480 -0.42 37.91 9.13
CA ASP A 480 -1.45 37.46 8.22
C ASP A 480 -1.81 36.03 8.67
N LEU A 481 -3.04 35.84 9.14
CA LEU A 481 -3.53 34.54 9.60
C LEU A 481 -3.42 33.50 8.47
N ALA A 482 -3.36 33.96 7.22
CA ALA A 482 -3.09 33.13 6.05
C ALA A 482 -1.62 32.68 5.98
N GLU A 483 -0.64 33.55 6.28
CA GLU A 483 0.81 33.23 6.21
C GLU A 483 1.33 32.53 7.47
N THR A 484 0.73 32.80 8.62
CA THR A 484 1.10 32.19 9.92
C THR A 484 0.24 30.98 10.28
N SER A 485 -0.73 30.63 9.44
CA SER A 485 -1.37 29.32 9.52
C SER A 485 -0.27 28.28 9.43
N PRO A 486 -0.12 27.42 10.45
CA PRO A 486 0.98 26.48 10.48
C PRO A 486 0.95 25.63 9.21
N ALA A 487 2.08 25.60 8.49
CA ALA A 487 2.27 24.75 7.32
C ALA A 487 2.07 23.24 7.63
N ARG A 488 1.80 22.88 8.89
CA ARG A 488 1.53 21.53 9.38
C ARG A 488 0.22 21.49 10.16
N LYS A 489 -0.44 20.33 10.13
CA LYS A 489 -1.59 19.96 10.97
C LYS A 489 -1.39 20.45 12.41
N THR A 490 -2.13 21.47 12.85
CA THR A 490 -2.28 21.72 14.29
C THR A 490 -3.05 20.56 14.88
N VAL A 491 -2.54 20.02 15.98
CA VAL A 491 -3.29 19.01 16.73
C VAL A 491 -4.52 19.69 17.31
N ASP A 492 -5.67 19.03 17.17
CA ASP A 492 -6.95 19.58 17.61
C ASP A 492 -6.93 20.05 19.07
N GLY A 493 -7.27 21.31 19.28
CA GLY A 493 -7.34 21.98 20.57
C GLY A 493 -6.04 22.60 21.07
N ALA A 494 -5.10 22.93 20.19
CA ALA A 494 -3.82 23.53 20.55
C ALA A 494 -3.88 25.06 20.76
N LEU A 495 -3.07 25.53 21.71
CA LEU A 495 -2.72 26.94 21.83
C LEU A 495 -1.44 27.22 21.05
N MET A 496 -1.33 28.44 20.52
CA MET A 496 -0.22 28.85 19.68
C MET A 496 0.27 30.24 20.09
N ILE A 497 1.57 30.47 19.95
CA ILE A 497 2.19 31.80 20.15
C ILE A 497 3.33 32.00 19.14
N PRO A 498 3.46 33.18 18.52
CA PRO A 498 4.63 33.50 17.71
C PRO A 498 5.87 33.65 18.60
N ILE A 499 6.96 32.96 18.23
CA ILE A 499 8.27 33.09 18.89
C ILE A 499 9.31 33.47 17.84
N THR A 500 9.96 34.62 18.03
CA THR A 500 11.01 35.13 17.13
C THR A 500 12.38 34.66 17.60
N PHE A 501 12.98 33.70 16.88
CA PHE A 501 14.29 33.15 17.23
C PHE A 501 15.40 34.15 16.94
N ARG A 502 16.13 34.54 17.98
CA ARG A 502 17.19 35.56 17.92
C ARG A 502 18.25 35.28 16.86
N GLU A 503 18.72 34.03 16.79
CA GLU A 503 19.83 33.62 15.91
C GLU A 503 19.50 33.76 14.42
N SER A 504 18.23 33.59 14.06
CA SER A 504 17.81 33.58 12.65
C SER A 504 16.96 34.80 12.27
N GLY A 505 16.47 35.55 13.26
CA GLY A 505 15.43 36.57 13.08
C GLY A 505 14.08 36.01 12.61
N LYS A 506 13.96 34.67 12.47
CA LYS A 506 12.72 34.04 11.98
C LYS A 506 11.73 33.89 13.12
N THR A 507 10.50 34.32 12.87
CA THR A 507 9.36 34.04 13.73
C THR A 507 8.73 32.71 13.35
N LEU A 508 8.55 31.84 14.33
CA LEU A 508 7.84 30.57 14.17
C LEU A 508 6.62 30.54 15.08
N MET A 509 5.50 30.04 14.57
CA MET A 509 4.35 29.73 15.41
C MET A 509 4.62 28.44 16.19
N VAL A 510 4.79 28.56 17.50
CA VAL A 510 4.92 27.41 18.39
C VAL A 510 3.53 26.99 18.85
N CYS A 511 3.20 25.72 18.64
CA CYS A 511 1.89 25.14 18.88
C CYS A 511 1.99 24.00 19.89
N SER A 512 1.12 23.98 20.90
CA SER A 512 1.10 22.90 21.91
C SER A 512 -0.31 22.60 22.39
N THR A 513 -0.60 21.30 22.58
CA THR A 513 -1.83 20.80 23.22
C THR A 513 -1.65 20.47 24.69
N THR A 514 -0.41 20.33 25.15
CA THR A 514 -0.08 19.94 26.52
C THR A 514 0.43 21.11 27.37
N MET A 515 0.92 22.17 26.73
CA MET A 515 1.34 23.40 27.41
C MET A 515 0.17 24.37 27.49
N ASP A 516 -0.05 24.92 28.67
CA ASP A 516 -1.01 26.00 28.85
C ASP A 516 -0.47 27.34 28.31
N ALA A 517 -1.32 28.37 28.31
CA ALA A 517 -0.94 29.69 27.84
C ALA A 517 0.20 30.33 28.66
N LYS A 518 0.37 29.95 29.92
CA LYS A 518 1.42 30.49 30.80
C LYS A 518 2.77 29.91 30.39
N MET A 519 2.86 28.59 30.22
CA MET A 519 4.05 27.90 29.76
C MET A 519 4.51 28.40 28.38
N LEU A 520 3.58 28.60 27.44
CA LEU A 520 3.90 29.14 26.11
C LEU A 520 4.46 30.57 26.18
N LYS A 521 3.89 31.42 27.04
CA LYS A 521 4.42 32.78 27.28
C LYS A 521 5.79 32.76 27.92
N GLU A 522 6.04 31.86 28.88
CA GLU A 522 7.34 31.70 29.51
C GLU A 522 8.39 31.27 28.49
N MET A 523 8.08 30.27 27.65
CA MET A 523 8.94 29.83 26.56
C MET A 523 9.30 30.98 25.61
N LYS A 524 8.31 31.79 25.23
CA LYS A 524 8.54 32.99 24.41
C LYS A 524 9.48 33.97 25.12
N ARG A 525 9.22 34.30 26.40
CA ARG A 525 10.07 35.21 27.19
C ARG A 525 11.51 34.69 27.31
N TYR A 526 11.72 33.40 27.57
CA TYR A 526 13.05 32.81 27.66
C TYR A 526 13.85 33.00 26.37
N ASN A 527 13.21 32.80 25.22
CA ASN A 527 13.84 33.05 23.93
C ASN A 527 14.05 34.55 23.64
N GLU A 528 13.31 35.44 24.29
CA GLU A 528 13.43 36.90 24.18
C GLU A 528 14.33 37.53 25.25
N MET A 529 14.83 36.80 26.25
CA MET A 529 15.74 37.31 27.29
C MET A 529 17.21 37.27 26.86
N ASP A 530 17.96 38.34 27.15
CA ASP A 530 19.38 38.45 26.83
C ASP A 530 20.22 37.58 27.77
N ILE A 531 21.02 36.67 27.21
CA ILE A 531 21.95 35.82 27.99
C ILE A 531 23.02 36.67 28.72
N GLY A 532 23.17 37.96 28.35
CA GLY A 532 24.07 38.91 29.00
C GLY A 532 23.56 39.61 30.26
N GLN A 533 22.36 39.29 30.77
CA GLN A 533 21.82 39.88 32.01
C GLN A 533 21.33 38.82 33.03
N ALA A 534 21.86 37.60 32.97
CA ALA A 534 21.64 36.57 33.99
C ALA A 534 22.75 36.57 35.04
#